data_AF-A0A922L692-F1
#
_entry.id   AF-A0A922L692-F1
#
_cell.length_a   1.000
_cell.length_b   1.000
_cell.length_c   1.000
_cell.angle_alpha   90.00
_cell.angle_beta   90.00
_cell.angle_gamma   90.00
#
_symmetry.space_group_name_H-M   'P 1'
#
loop_
_entity.id
_entity.type
_entity.pdbx_description
1 polymer ?
#
loop_
_entity_poly.entity_id
_entity_poly.type
_entity_poly.pdbx_seq_one_letter_code
_entity_poly.pdbx_strand_id
1 'polypeptide(L)'
;MMMNRHQNNQINYHYARGQPNHRRNRNCGHNSSNHYNRNQAAAAAAIQHSQTSHHHHHCRHCPPLLDEDFTFISPYVKYSLFFFNLIFWLIGTTLISLGVWSFFEEYEYNLFKLRNIFDFILHISVALVFSGSVIFSMSLMGCLGALRENLCLIKLYSLMLLILFVGEVTISSLAFVFPQTVLHFLKDHLSKDMITKYREDSNLQNLIDIIQLQFKCCGISDHGYKDWSMNIYFNCTFINPSSERCAVPFSCCRNLKTEINSMCGYNMQNLSSVVEINKYVYTRGCVEAISELVDRNMNLVAIVCLGSALAQLFAMFLARSLQGQIFAQRARWM
;
A
#
# COMPACT_ATOMS: atom_id res chain seq x y z
N MET A 1 -21.35 34.97 -46.75
CA MET A 1 -22.79 34.65 -46.93
C MET A 1 -23.13 33.53 -45.96
N MET A 2 -23.74 33.86 -44.81
CA MET A 2 -25.17 33.67 -44.48
C MET A 2 -25.58 32.19 -44.37
N MET A 3 -26.46 31.71 -43.50
CA MET A 3 -27.01 32.07 -42.18
C MET A 3 -28.02 30.93 -41.86
N ASN A 4 -28.05 30.45 -40.61
CA ASN A 4 -29.22 30.04 -39.80
C ASN A 4 -30.36 29.08 -40.29
N ARG A 5 -30.65 28.14 -39.36
CA ARG A 5 -31.95 27.81 -38.68
C ARG A 5 -32.98 26.81 -39.27
N HIS A 6 -33.30 25.85 -38.36
CA HIS A 6 -34.60 25.27 -37.93
C HIS A 6 -35.54 24.59 -38.95
N GLN A 7 -35.98 23.34 -38.66
CA GLN A 7 -37.25 23.03 -37.96
C GLN A 7 -37.55 21.52 -37.83
N ASN A 8 -38.20 21.17 -36.71
CA ASN A 8 -39.23 20.15 -36.45
C ASN A 8 -39.11 18.69 -36.93
N ASN A 9 -39.31 17.78 -35.97
CA ASN A 9 -40.13 16.59 -36.21
C ASN A 9 -40.97 16.22 -34.97
N GLN A 10 -42.29 16.15 -35.15
CA GLN A 10 -43.30 15.67 -34.20
C GLN A 10 -43.46 14.16 -34.32
N ILE A 11 -43.68 13.41 -33.22
CA ILE A 11 -44.48 12.17 -33.22
C ILE A 11 -45.28 12.05 -31.90
N ASN A 12 -46.61 11.97 -32.05
CA ASN A 12 -47.68 11.67 -31.08
C ASN A 12 -47.63 10.21 -30.59
N TYR A 13 -48.03 9.90 -29.34
CA TYR A 13 -48.82 8.68 -29.01
C TYR A 13 -49.72 8.83 -27.76
N HIS A 14 -51.03 8.77 -28.03
CA HIS A 14 -52.21 8.25 -27.31
C HIS A 14 -52.30 8.11 -25.77
N TYR A 15 -53.40 8.68 -25.26
CA TYR A 15 -54.09 8.44 -23.99
C TYR A 15 -54.78 7.05 -23.92
N ALA A 16 -54.76 6.39 -22.76
CA ALA A 16 -55.73 5.36 -22.39
C ALA A 16 -56.04 5.38 -20.88
N ARG A 17 -57.33 5.57 -20.53
CA ARG A 17 -57.90 5.46 -19.17
C ARG A 17 -58.17 3.99 -18.82
N GLY A 18 -57.99 3.64 -17.55
CA GLY A 18 -58.52 2.39 -16.98
C GLY A 18 -58.35 2.30 -15.45
N GLN A 19 -59.45 2.50 -14.72
CA GLN A 19 -59.72 2.03 -13.35
C GLN A 19 -61.03 1.20 -13.44
N PRO A 20 -61.30 0.17 -12.60
CA PRO A 20 -61.53 0.38 -11.16
C PRO A 20 -61.29 -0.81 -10.18
N ASN A 21 -61.46 -0.47 -8.89
CA ASN A 21 -62.03 -1.25 -7.76
C ASN A 21 -61.19 -2.05 -6.73
N HIS A 22 -61.17 -1.47 -5.51
CA HIS A 22 -61.50 -2.02 -4.17
C HIS A 22 -60.94 -3.38 -3.66
N ARG A 23 -60.17 -3.33 -2.55
CA ARG A 23 -60.57 -3.86 -1.20
C ARG A 23 -59.52 -3.56 -0.11
N ARG A 24 -60.02 -3.19 1.08
CA ARG A 24 -59.30 -3.08 2.36
C ARG A 24 -59.03 -4.48 2.95
N ASN A 25 -57.89 -4.70 3.61
CA ASN A 25 -57.88 -5.25 4.97
C ASN A 25 -56.56 -4.99 5.72
N ARG A 26 -56.65 -4.78 7.04
CA ARG A 26 -55.54 -4.61 7.99
C ARG A 26 -55.10 -5.97 8.54
N ASN A 27 -53.82 -6.13 8.88
CA ASN A 27 -53.38 -6.51 10.24
C ASN A 27 -51.85 -6.51 10.38
N CYS A 28 -51.40 -6.10 11.57
CA CYS A 28 -50.02 -5.95 12.02
C CYS A 28 -49.38 -7.28 12.45
N GLY A 29 -48.05 -7.37 12.30
CA GLY A 29 -47.18 -8.35 12.97
C GLY A 29 -45.73 -7.88 12.91
N HIS A 30 -45.17 -7.51 14.06
CA HIS A 30 -43.79 -7.05 14.26
C HIS A 30 -42.76 -8.17 14.05
N ASN A 31 -41.63 -7.89 13.39
CA ASN A 31 -40.33 -8.17 14.00
C ASN A 31 -39.17 -7.34 13.43
N SER A 32 -38.25 -7.00 14.33
CA SER A 32 -37.19 -5.99 14.27
C SER A 32 -36.12 -6.23 13.21
N SER A 33 -36.00 -5.31 12.24
CA SER A 33 -34.80 -5.09 11.39
C SER A 33 -34.88 -3.81 10.52
N ASN A 34 -35.98 -3.05 10.55
CA ASN A 34 -36.33 -2.09 9.49
C ASN A 34 -36.09 -0.60 9.79
N HIS A 35 -35.36 -0.23 10.85
CA HIS A 35 -35.19 1.20 11.17
C HIS A 35 -34.22 1.96 10.27
N TYR A 36 -33.28 1.29 9.59
CA TYR A 36 -32.36 1.94 8.65
C TYR A 36 -32.99 2.17 7.26
N ASN A 37 -33.76 1.19 6.76
CA ASN A 37 -34.42 1.27 5.45
C ASN A 37 -35.67 2.17 5.44
N ARG A 38 -36.30 2.41 6.60
CA ARG A 38 -37.50 3.26 6.68
C ARG A 38 -37.22 4.73 6.37
N ASN A 39 -36.01 5.20 6.67
CA ASN A 39 -35.62 6.59 6.41
C ASN A 39 -35.31 6.83 4.92
N GLN A 40 -34.76 5.83 4.21
CA GLN A 40 -34.58 5.90 2.75
C GLN A 40 -35.89 5.71 1.97
N ALA A 41 -36.78 4.83 2.42
CA ALA A 41 -38.10 4.65 1.80
C ALA A 41 -39.04 5.84 2.07
N ALA A 42 -38.98 6.45 3.27
CA ALA A 42 -39.73 7.66 3.59
C ALA A 42 -39.25 8.88 2.79
N ALA A 43 -37.95 8.98 2.53
CA ALA A 43 -37.38 10.04 1.69
C ALA A 43 -37.80 9.90 0.21
N ALA A 44 -37.85 8.67 -0.32
CA ALA A 44 -38.32 8.43 -1.69
C ALA A 44 -39.85 8.69 -1.84
N ALA A 45 -40.65 8.34 -0.83
CA ALA A 45 -42.10 8.57 -0.86
C ALA A 45 -42.50 10.05 -0.72
N ALA A 46 -41.69 10.86 -0.02
CA ALA A 46 -41.93 12.29 0.14
C ALA A 46 -41.75 13.09 -1.16
N ILE A 47 -40.89 12.61 -2.08
CA ILE A 47 -40.59 13.29 -3.35
C ILE A 47 -41.76 13.15 -4.34
N GLN A 48 -42.54 12.06 -4.26
CA GLN A 48 -43.59 11.77 -5.24
C GLN A 48 -44.92 12.49 -4.95
N HIS A 49 -45.16 12.92 -3.71
CA HIS A 49 -46.38 13.63 -3.34
C HIS A 49 -46.34 15.15 -3.59
N SER A 50 -45.19 15.71 -3.97
CA SER A 50 -44.98 17.15 -4.13
C SER A 50 -45.33 17.70 -5.52
N GLN A 51 -45.58 16.86 -6.54
CA GLN A 51 -45.72 17.31 -7.92
C GLN A 51 -47.15 17.33 -8.49
N THR A 52 -48.18 17.00 -7.70
CA THR A 52 -49.57 17.02 -8.20
C THR A 52 -50.56 17.61 -7.20
N SER A 53 -50.58 18.94 -7.05
CA SER A 53 -51.82 19.68 -6.80
C SER A 53 -51.58 21.19 -6.83
N HIS A 54 -51.93 21.83 -7.94
CA HIS A 54 -52.29 23.24 -7.98
C HIS A 54 -53.57 23.45 -7.17
N HIS A 55 -53.47 23.72 -5.88
CA HIS A 55 -54.55 24.37 -5.14
C HIS A 55 -53.97 25.27 -4.06
N HIS A 56 -54.27 26.58 -4.17
CA HIS A 56 -54.00 27.59 -3.17
C HIS A 56 -54.73 27.24 -1.87
N HIS A 57 -54.03 26.62 -0.93
CA HIS A 57 -54.41 26.65 0.48
C HIS A 57 -53.36 27.45 1.24
N HIS A 58 -53.82 28.51 1.93
CA HIS A 58 -53.05 29.25 2.91
C HIS A 58 -52.58 28.30 4.02
N CYS A 59 -51.35 27.80 3.92
CA CYS A 59 -50.69 27.12 5.04
C CYS A 59 -50.34 28.16 6.11
N ARG A 60 -51.14 28.22 7.19
CA ARG A 60 -50.87 29.04 8.38
C ARG A 60 -49.95 28.38 9.41
N HIS A 61 -49.37 27.22 9.09
CA HIS A 61 -48.31 26.61 9.87
C HIS A 61 -47.19 26.17 8.92
N CYS A 62 -46.13 26.99 8.81
CA CYS A 62 -44.83 26.45 8.49
C CYS A 62 -44.43 25.50 9.63
N PRO A 63 -43.96 24.28 9.36
CA PRO A 63 -43.18 23.55 10.34
C PRO A 63 -41.99 24.44 10.77
N PRO A 64 -41.51 24.33 12.02
CA PRO A 64 -40.34 25.07 12.46
C PRO A 64 -39.22 24.84 11.45
N LEU A 65 -38.46 25.91 11.16
CA LEU A 65 -37.24 25.88 10.36
C LEU A 65 -36.52 24.57 10.65
N LEU A 66 -36.34 23.75 9.61
CA LEU A 66 -35.37 22.67 9.64
C LEU A 66 -34.09 23.31 10.17
N ASP A 67 -33.54 22.77 11.27
CA ASP A 67 -32.22 23.12 11.77
C ASP A 67 -31.27 23.24 10.56
N GLU A 68 -30.80 24.45 10.30
CA GLU A 68 -29.87 24.78 9.20
C GLU A 68 -28.55 23.98 9.29
N ASP A 69 -28.33 23.29 10.41
CA ASP A 69 -27.11 22.54 10.73
C ASP A 69 -27.22 21.01 10.55
N PHE A 70 -28.30 20.46 9.99
CA PHE A 70 -28.38 19.02 9.71
C PHE A 70 -27.49 18.62 8.52
N THR A 71 -26.20 18.41 8.79
CA THR A 71 -25.29 17.72 7.86
C THR A 71 -25.56 16.22 7.87
N PHE A 72 -25.81 15.64 6.69
CA PHE A 72 -26.05 14.20 6.53
C PHE A 72 -24.75 13.40 6.45
N ILE A 73 -23.62 14.09 6.57
CA ILE A 73 -22.29 13.49 6.60
C ILE A 73 -22.09 12.93 8.00
N SER A 74 -21.92 11.61 8.09
CA SER A 74 -21.66 10.95 9.37
C SER A 74 -20.31 11.42 9.92
N PRO A 75 -20.26 12.08 11.09
CA PRO A 75 -19.01 12.55 11.67
C PRO A 75 -18.03 11.39 11.90
N TYR A 76 -18.54 10.23 12.29
CA TYR A 76 -17.75 9.02 12.52
C TYR A 76 -16.96 8.60 11.28
N VAL A 77 -17.57 8.60 10.09
CA VAL A 77 -16.90 8.24 8.83
C VAL A 77 -15.83 9.27 8.48
N LYS A 78 -16.15 10.56 8.62
CA LYS A 78 -15.24 11.67 8.31
C LYS A 78 -14.00 11.65 9.20
N TYR A 79 -14.17 11.57 10.51
CA TYR A 79 -13.06 11.60 11.45
C TYR A 79 -12.27 10.29 11.47
N SER A 80 -12.91 9.15 11.24
CA SER A 80 -12.20 7.87 11.09
C SER A 80 -11.29 7.88 9.86
N LEU A 81 -11.79 8.32 8.69
CA LEU A 81 -10.99 8.42 7.47
C LEU A 81 -9.83 9.42 7.66
N PHE A 82 -10.09 10.57 8.28
CA PHE A 82 -9.05 11.56 8.59
C PHE A 82 -7.97 10.98 9.52
N PHE A 83 -8.36 10.32 10.61
CA PHE A 83 -7.43 9.77 11.58
C PHE A 83 -6.51 8.70 10.98
N PHE A 84 -7.05 7.75 10.21
CA PHE A 84 -6.23 6.74 9.55
C PHE A 84 -5.25 7.35 8.54
N ASN A 85 -5.72 8.30 7.71
CA ASN A 85 -4.84 8.99 6.78
C ASN A 85 -3.81 9.87 7.48
N LEU A 86 -4.10 10.43 8.66
CA LEU A 86 -3.13 11.20 9.44
C LEU A 86 -1.97 10.32 9.92
N ILE A 87 -2.25 9.09 10.37
CA ILE A 87 -1.19 8.13 10.76
C ILE A 87 -0.30 7.81 9.55
N PHE A 88 -0.89 7.47 8.40
CA PHE A 88 -0.10 7.18 7.20
C PHE A 88 0.66 8.41 6.68
N TRP A 89 0.11 9.61 6.85
CA TRP A 89 0.80 10.85 6.51
C TRP A 89 2.05 11.06 7.38
N LEU A 90 1.97 10.78 8.69
CA LEU A 90 3.13 10.83 9.58
C LEU A 90 4.18 9.78 9.19
N ILE A 91 3.76 8.55 8.89
CA ILE A 91 4.65 7.48 8.41
C ILE A 91 5.32 7.86 7.08
N GLY A 92 4.57 8.42 6.13
CA GLY A 92 5.12 8.89 4.86
C GLY A 92 6.16 9.99 5.06
N THR A 93 5.88 10.93 5.97
CA THR A 93 6.81 12.01 6.31
C THR A 93 8.10 11.47 6.93
N THR A 94 8.02 10.52 7.88
CA THR A 94 9.22 9.93 8.48
C THR A 94 10.04 9.14 7.47
N LEU A 95 9.40 8.37 6.57
CA LEU A 95 10.10 7.66 5.50
C LEU A 95 10.84 8.61 4.56
N ILE A 96 10.21 9.73 4.16
CA ILE A 96 10.86 10.76 3.33
C ILE A 96 12.03 11.38 4.09
N SER A 97 11.84 11.76 5.35
CA SER A 97 12.92 12.36 6.16
C SER A 97 14.11 11.42 6.30
N LEU A 98 13.88 10.13 6.60
CA LEU A 98 14.94 9.12 6.69
C LEU A 98 15.63 8.89 5.34
N GLY A 99 14.86 8.78 4.25
CA GLY A 99 15.41 8.59 2.91
C GLY A 99 16.25 9.78 2.44
N VAL A 100 15.79 11.01 2.70
CA VAL A 100 16.52 12.25 2.36
C VAL A 100 17.78 12.37 3.22
N TRP A 101 17.71 12.09 4.52
CA TRP A 101 18.87 12.08 5.40
C TRP A 101 19.94 11.09 4.89
N SER A 102 19.51 9.86 4.59
CA SER A 102 20.35 8.80 4.04
C SER A 102 20.99 9.21 2.71
N PHE A 103 20.23 9.87 1.83
CA PHE A 103 20.72 10.35 0.55
C PHE A 103 21.80 11.44 0.68
N PHE A 104 21.64 12.38 1.62
CA PHE A 104 22.65 13.42 1.85
C PHE A 104 23.96 12.87 2.38
N GLU A 105 23.88 11.89 3.30
CA GLU A 105 25.07 11.22 3.82
C GLU A 105 25.84 10.53 2.68
N GLU A 106 25.15 9.77 1.82
CA GLU A 106 25.77 9.11 0.66
C GLU A 106 26.38 10.10 -0.35
N TYR A 107 25.73 11.25 -0.59
CA TYR A 107 26.21 12.29 -1.52
C TYR A 107 27.54 12.92 -1.08
N GLU A 108 27.73 13.12 0.22
CA GLU A 108 28.94 13.75 0.76
C GLU A 108 30.16 12.80 0.74
N TYR A 109 29.93 11.49 0.94
CA TYR A 109 31.01 10.50 1.01
C TYR A 109 31.34 9.82 -0.32
N ASN A 110 30.40 9.73 -1.27
CA ASN A 110 30.59 9.03 -2.54
C ASN A 110 30.24 9.90 -3.76
N LEU A 111 31.16 9.98 -4.72
CA LEU A 111 30.86 10.44 -6.08
C LEU A 111 29.86 9.47 -6.70
N PHE A 112 28.59 9.86 -6.69
CA PHE A 112 27.42 9.15 -7.21
C PHE A 112 27.62 8.69 -8.66
N LYS A 113 28.27 7.53 -8.86
CA LYS A 113 28.50 6.92 -10.17
C LYS A 113 27.29 6.09 -10.56
N LEU A 114 26.26 6.75 -11.06
CA LEU A 114 25.15 6.06 -11.69
C LEU A 114 25.57 5.50 -13.04
N ARG A 115 25.52 4.16 -13.17
CA ARG A 115 25.74 3.46 -14.43
C ARG A 115 24.43 3.22 -15.19
N ASN A 116 23.31 3.00 -14.47
CA ASN A 116 21.98 2.75 -15.04
C ASN A 116 20.84 3.35 -14.19
N ILE A 117 19.68 3.59 -14.82
CA ILE A 117 18.46 4.12 -14.15
C ILE A 117 17.84 3.09 -13.18
N PHE A 118 17.95 1.80 -13.50
CA PHE A 118 17.36 0.75 -12.67
C PHE A 118 18.10 0.60 -11.33
N ASP A 119 19.44 0.63 -11.37
CA ASP A 119 20.30 0.60 -10.19
C ASP A 119 20.09 1.84 -9.30
N PHE A 120 19.65 2.97 -9.89
CA PHE A 120 19.29 4.18 -9.14
C PHE A 120 17.97 4.03 -8.39
N ILE A 121 16.95 3.44 -9.01
CA ILE A 121 15.63 3.25 -8.37
C ILE A 121 15.71 2.21 -7.25
N LEU A 122 16.55 1.18 -7.41
CA LEU A 122 16.74 0.13 -6.42
C LEU A 122 17.65 0.52 -5.25
N HIS A 123 18.23 1.73 -5.27
CA HIS A 123 18.98 2.25 -4.13
C HIS A 123 18.05 2.43 -2.93
N ILE A 124 18.46 1.96 -1.75
CA ILE A 124 17.61 1.94 -0.53
C ILE A 124 17.11 3.35 -0.21
N SER A 125 17.99 4.34 -0.23
CA SER A 125 17.67 5.77 0.02
C SER A 125 16.63 6.31 -0.97
N VAL A 126 16.78 6.03 -2.27
CA VAL A 126 15.84 6.46 -3.32
C VAL A 126 14.49 5.75 -3.18
N ALA A 127 14.51 4.45 -2.90
CA ALA A 127 13.30 3.65 -2.67
C ALA A 127 12.50 4.15 -1.45
N LEU A 128 13.17 4.54 -0.36
CA LEU A 128 12.55 5.14 0.83
C LEU A 128 11.88 6.49 0.51
N VAL A 129 12.58 7.38 -0.20
CA VAL A 129 12.02 8.68 -0.60
C VAL A 129 10.84 8.49 -1.54
N PHE A 130 10.94 7.61 -2.54
CA PHE A 130 9.88 7.36 -3.51
C PHE A 130 8.63 6.75 -2.86
N SER A 131 8.79 5.66 -2.09
CA SER A 131 7.68 5.01 -1.39
C SER A 131 7.04 5.93 -0.35
N GLY A 132 7.86 6.67 0.43
CA GLY A 132 7.40 7.68 1.37
C GLY A 132 6.62 8.80 0.70
N SER A 133 7.07 9.29 -0.47
CA SER A 133 6.35 10.32 -1.24
C SER A 133 4.98 9.85 -1.71
N VAL A 134 4.87 8.61 -2.21
CA VAL A 134 3.58 8.03 -2.61
C VAL A 134 2.62 7.95 -1.41
N ILE A 135 3.09 7.43 -0.27
CA ILE A 135 2.28 7.33 0.96
C ILE A 135 1.86 8.72 1.44
N PHE A 136 2.79 9.68 1.48
CA PHE A 136 2.53 11.06 1.89
C PHE A 136 1.46 11.72 1.02
N SER A 137 1.61 11.66 -0.31
CA SER A 137 0.68 12.27 -1.25
C SER A 137 -0.71 11.65 -1.17
N MET A 138 -0.82 10.31 -1.12
CA MET A 138 -2.11 9.64 -0.98
C MET A 138 -2.81 9.99 0.33
N SER A 139 -2.06 9.98 1.43
CA SER A 139 -2.59 10.30 2.75
C SER A 139 -3.03 11.75 2.86
N LEU A 140 -2.27 12.68 2.27
CA LEU A 140 -2.63 14.09 2.20
C LEU A 140 -3.93 14.29 1.41
N MET A 141 -4.09 13.60 0.26
CA MET A 141 -5.33 13.64 -0.51
C MET A 141 -6.52 13.09 0.28
N GLY A 142 -6.33 12.01 1.03
CA GLY A 142 -7.35 11.45 1.93
C GLY A 142 -7.76 12.42 3.04
N CYS A 143 -6.78 13.02 3.73
CA CYS A 143 -7.00 14.02 4.79
C CYS A 143 -7.70 15.28 4.27
N LEU A 144 -7.16 15.90 3.22
CA LEU A 144 -7.74 17.12 2.65
C LEU A 144 -9.09 16.85 2.00
N GLY A 145 -9.26 15.69 1.35
CA GLY A 145 -10.55 15.26 0.81
C GLY A 145 -11.62 15.14 1.89
N ALA A 146 -11.29 14.52 3.03
CA ALA A 146 -12.20 14.37 4.15
C ALA A 146 -12.54 15.70 4.84
N LEU A 147 -11.53 16.54 5.12
CA LEU A 147 -11.73 17.82 5.82
C LEU A 147 -12.44 18.87 4.97
N ARG A 148 -12.06 18.99 3.69
CA ARG A 148 -12.60 20.00 2.76
C ARG A 148 -13.86 19.52 2.04
N GLU A 149 -14.30 18.29 2.28
CA GLU A 149 -15.46 17.67 1.60
C GLU A 149 -15.37 17.82 0.06
N ASN A 150 -14.14 17.68 -0.45
CA ASN A 150 -13.84 17.85 -1.87
C ASN A 150 -13.97 16.51 -2.60
N LEU A 151 -15.05 16.38 -3.37
CA LEU A 151 -15.34 15.18 -4.16
C LEU A 151 -14.21 14.80 -5.13
N CYS A 152 -13.49 15.76 -5.70
CA CYS A 152 -12.39 15.46 -6.63
C CYS A 152 -11.24 14.74 -5.90
N LEU A 153 -10.83 15.27 -4.74
CA LEU A 153 -9.77 14.68 -3.93
C LEU A 153 -10.14 13.29 -3.41
N ILE A 154 -11.37 13.10 -2.93
CA ILE A 154 -11.84 11.79 -2.45
C ILE A 154 -11.92 10.77 -3.60
N LYS A 155 -12.36 11.20 -4.80
CA LYS A 155 -12.37 10.34 -5.99
C LYS A 155 -10.96 9.91 -6.39
N LEU A 156 -10.01 10.84 -6.42
CA LEU A 156 -8.62 10.55 -6.75
C LEU A 156 -7.99 9.61 -5.71
N TYR A 157 -8.21 9.87 -4.42
CA TYR A 157 -7.80 8.98 -3.33
C TYR A 157 -8.35 7.55 -3.52
N SER A 158 -9.65 7.42 -3.78
CA SER A 158 -10.25 6.10 -4.01
C SER A 158 -9.74 5.41 -5.27
N LEU A 159 -9.41 6.16 -6.34
CA LEU A 159 -8.82 5.59 -7.55
C LEU A 159 -7.42 5.05 -7.27
N MET A 160 -6.60 5.79 -6.53
CA MET A 160 -5.25 5.35 -6.17
C MET A 160 -5.29 4.10 -5.28
N LEU A 161 -6.18 4.05 -4.28
CA LEU A 161 -6.38 2.84 -3.48
C LEU A 161 -6.82 1.63 -4.32
N LEU A 162 -7.67 1.84 -5.32
CA LEU A 162 -8.08 0.76 -6.23
C LEU A 162 -6.91 0.24 -7.07
N ILE A 163 -6.06 1.14 -7.59
CA ILE A 163 -4.87 0.75 -8.35
C ILE A 163 -3.91 -0.05 -7.46
N LEU A 164 -3.71 0.37 -6.20
CA LEU A 164 -2.88 -0.37 -5.25
C LEU A 164 -3.46 -1.74 -4.92
N PHE A 165 -4.77 -1.85 -4.70
CA PHE A 165 -5.43 -3.12 -4.44
C PHE A 165 -5.29 -4.10 -5.61
N VAL A 166 -5.51 -3.63 -6.84
CA VAL A 166 -5.29 -4.45 -8.03
C VAL A 166 -3.82 -4.85 -8.13
N GLY A 167 -2.89 -3.91 -7.91
CA GLY A 167 -1.45 -4.19 -7.88
C GLY A 167 -1.08 -5.26 -6.86
N GLU A 168 -1.58 -5.16 -5.63
CA GLU A 168 -1.34 -6.13 -4.55
C GLU A 168 -1.84 -7.53 -4.91
N VAL A 169 -3.06 -7.64 -5.46
CA VAL A 169 -3.61 -8.92 -5.93
C VAL A 169 -2.79 -9.48 -7.09
N THR A 170 -2.34 -8.63 -8.01
CA THR A 170 -1.53 -9.05 -9.17
C THR A 170 -0.16 -9.54 -8.73
N ILE A 171 0.53 -8.80 -7.85
CA ILE A 171 1.84 -9.19 -7.31
C ILE A 171 1.72 -10.47 -6.48
N SER A 172 0.71 -10.56 -5.60
CA SER A 172 0.48 -11.73 -4.75
C SER A 172 0.16 -12.97 -5.57
N SER A 173 -0.66 -12.85 -6.61
CA SER A 173 -0.98 -13.98 -7.50
C SER A 173 0.22 -14.42 -8.33
N LEU A 174 1.02 -13.49 -8.87
CA LEU A 174 2.26 -13.82 -9.58
C LEU A 174 3.28 -14.54 -8.68
N ALA A 175 3.44 -14.05 -7.44
CA ALA A 175 4.32 -14.68 -6.47
C ALA A 175 3.88 -16.10 -6.09
N PHE A 176 2.57 -16.33 -6.01
CA PHE A 176 2.01 -17.65 -5.72
C PHE A 176 2.10 -18.62 -6.91
N VAL A 177 1.84 -18.15 -8.14
CA VAL A 177 1.84 -19.00 -9.34
C VAL A 177 3.26 -19.32 -9.81
N PHE A 178 4.20 -18.37 -9.70
CA PHE A 178 5.56 -18.50 -10.22
C PHE A 178 6.64 -18.29 -9.15
N PRO A 179 6.67 -19.10 -8.08
CA PRO A 179 7.59 -18.90 -6.96
C PRO A 179 9.06 -19.00 -7.41
N GLN A 180 9.38 -19.90 -8.33
CA GLN A 180 10.75 -20.09 -8.83
C GLN A 180 11.26 -18.88 -9.61
N THR A 181 10.42 -18.26 -10.43
CA THR A 181 10.77 -17.05 -11.19
C THR A 181 11.01 -15.87 -10.24
N VAL A 182 10.18 -15.72 -9.21
CA VAL A 182 10.37 -14.69 -8.18
C VAL A 182 11.66 -14.93 -7.41
N LEU A 183 11.93 -16.15 -6.98
CA LEU A 183 13.18 -16.49 -6.28
C LEU A 183 14.41 -16.25 -7.16
N HIS A 184 14.35 -16.59 -8.45
CA HIS A 184 15.44 -16.34 -9.39
C HIS A 184 15.69 -14.84 -9.59
N PHE A 185 14.61 -14.05 -9.76
CA PHE A 185 14.70 -12.59 -9.84
C PHE A 185 15.33 -11.99 -8.57
N LEU A 186 14.92 -12.47 -7.39
CA LEU A 186 15.48 -12.08 -6.09
C LEU A 186 16.91 -12.58 -5.88
N LYS A 187 17.38 -13.60 -6.60
CA LYS A 187 18.78 -14.04 -6.52
C LYS A 187 19.63 -13.17 -7.44
N ASP A 188 19.25 -12.99 -8.70
CA ASP A 188 20.14 -12.36 -9.68
C ASP A 188 20.26 -10.85 -9.52
N HIS A 189 19.15 -10.13 -9.36
CA HIS A 189 19.17 -8.67 -9.32
C HIS A 189 19.63 -8.14 -7.97
N LEU A 190 19.19 -8.80 -6.91
CA LEU A 190 19.50 -8.43 -5.54
C LEU A 190 20.93 -8.89 -5.16
N SER A 191 21.39 -10.09 -5.54
CA SER A 191 22.70 -10.57 -5.08
C SER A 191 23.89 -9.76 -5.59
N LYS A 192 23.88 -9.46 -6.88
CA LYS A 192 25.03 -8.85 -7.55
C LYS A 192 25.25 -7.43 -7.07
N ASP A 193 24.18 -6.63 -7.02
CA ASP A 193 24.28 -5.22 -6.64
C ASP A 193 24.50 -5.06 -5.13
N MET A 194 23.84 -5.88 -4.31
CA MET A 194 23.98 -5.78 -2.85
C MET A 194 25.36 -6.21 -2.37
N ILE A 195 25.95 -7.28 -2.93
CA ILE A 195 27.26 -7.76 -2.47
C ILE A 195 28.40 -6.89 -3.01
N THR A 196 28.33 -6.45 -4.26
CA THR A 196 29.41 -5.61 -4.82
C THR A 196 29.53 -4.27 -4.11
N LYS A 197 28.40 -3.67 -3.72
CA LYS A 197 28.34 -2.37 -3.02
C LYS A 197 28.41 -2.46 -1.50
N TYR A 198 28.53 -3.65 -0.92
CA TYR A 198 28.47 -3.87 0.54
C TYR A 198 29.42 -2.96 1.34
N ARG A 199 30.64 -2.68 0.86
CA ARG A 199 31.61 -1.78 1.52
C ARG A 199 31.52 -0.32 1.04
N GLU A 200 30.77 -0.06 -0.02
CA GLU A 200 30.63 1.26 -0.63
C GLU A 200 29.48 2.06 0.03
N ASP A 201 28.45 1.37 0.51
CA ASP A 201 27.25 1.95 1.14
C ASP A 201 27.06 1.41 2.57
N SER A 202 27.16 2.29 3.56
CA SER A 202 27.02 1.95 4.99
C SER A 202 25.61 1.50 5.36
N ASN A 203 24.58 2.05 4.73
CA ASN A 203 23.18 1.68 4.95
C ASN A 203 22.90 0.28 4.40
N LEU A 204 23.42 0.01 3.20
CA LEU A 204 23.37 -1.31 2.60
C LEU A 204 24.16 -2.34 3.44
N GLN A 205 25.36 -1.96 3.92
CA GLN A 205 26.16 -2.81 4.80
C GLN A 205 25.36 -3.22 6.05
N ASN A 206 24.80 -2.23 6.76
CA ASN A 206 24.01 -2.45 7.97
C ASN A 206 22.77 -3.29 7.70
N LEU A 207 22.07 -3.07 6.57
CA LEU A 207 20.91 -3.88 6.19
C LEU A 207 21.29 -5.34 5.96
N ILE A 208 22.35 -5.59 5.18
CA ILE A 208 22.82 -6.96 4.91
C ILE A 208 23.26 -7.63 6.21
N ASP A 209 23.97 -6.91 7.09
CA ASP A 209 24.39 -7.41 8.38
C ASP A 209 23.19 -7.81 9.26
N ILE A 210 22.15 -6.96 9.33
CA ILE A 210 20.91 -7.26 10.05
C ILE A 210 20.22 -8.50 9.48
N ILE A 211 20.09 -8.60 8.15
CA ILE A 211 19.46 -9.74 7.48
C ILE A 211 20.23 -11.03 7.81
N GLN A 212 21.56 -11.02 7.68
CA GLN A 212 22.39 -12.19 7.93
C GLN A 212 22.33 -12.65 9.40
N LEU A 213 22.35 -11.71 10.34
CA LEU A 213 22.21 -11.98 11.77
C LEU A 213 20.81 -12.49 12.13
N GLN A 214 19.76 -11.85 11.61
CA GLN A 214 18.37 -12.17 11.94
C GLN A 214 17.94 -13.52 11.35
N PHE A 215 18.28 -13.76 10.08
CA PHE A 215 17.88 -14.98 9.37
C PHE A 215 18.95 -16.09 9.41
N LYS A 216 20.09 -15.85 10.07
CA LYS A 216 21.14 -16.86 10.28
C LYS A 216 21.59 -17.46 8.95
N CYS A 217 22.00 -16.59 8.03
CA CYS A 217 22.39 -16.89 6.66
C CYS A 217 23.65 -16.09 6.30
N CYS A 218 24.31 -16.44 5.20
CA CYS A 218 25.48 -15.73 4.69
C CYS A 218 25.45 -15.71 3.16
N GLY A 219 25.69 -14.53 2.57
CA GLY A 219 25.45 -14.32 1.14
C GLY A 219 23.97 -14.25 0.80
N ILE A 220 23.64 -14.31 -0.48
CA ILE A 220 22.28 -14.04 -0.99
C ILE A 220 21.74 -15.23 -1.79
N SER A 221 22.54 -15.73 -2.74
CA SER A 221 22.21 -16.81 -3.65
C SER A 221 22.41 -18.20 -3.03
N ASP A 222 22.16 -19.26 -3.81
CA ASP A 222 22.40 -20.65 -3.40
C ASP A 222 23.88 -20.97 -3.17
N HIS A 223 24.80 -20.14 -3.67
CA HIS A 223 26.23 -20.27 -3.36
C HIS A 223 26.57 -19.80 -1.94
N GLY A 224 25.63 -19.12 -1.27
CA GLY A 224 25.71 -18.70 0.11
C GLY A 224 26.97 -17.90 0.41
N TYR A 225 27.77 -18.37 1.37
CA TYR A 225 28.98 -17.67 1.82
C TYR A 225 30.03 -17.43 0.71
N LYS A 226 29.96 -18.13 -0.44
CA LYS A 226 30.86 -17.93 -1.59
C LYS A 226 30.47 -16.73 -2.46
N ASP A 227 29.25 -16.21 -2.31
CA ASP A 227 28.84 -15.00 -3.05
C ASP A 227 29.75 -13.81 -2.74
N TRP A 228 30.35 -13.78 -1.56
CA TRP A 228 31.30 -12.74 -1.14
C TRP A 228 32.50 -12.63 -2.06
N SER A 229 32.81 -13.66 -2.85
CA SER A 229 33.82 -13.59 -3.92
C SER A 229 33.54 -12.51 -4.97
N MET A 230 32.28 -12.08 -5.13
CA MET A 230 31.88 -11.01 -6.05
C MET A 230 32.28 -9.62 -5.56
N ASN A 231 32.49 -9.44 -4.26
CA ASN A 231 32.91 -8.16 -3.69
C ASN A 231 34.43 -7.98 -3.80
N ILE A 232 34.88 -6.79 -4.20
CA ILE A 232 36.31 -6.48 -4.44
C ILE A 232 37.20 -6.69 -3.21
N TYR A 233 36.67 -6.52 -2.00
CA TYR A 233 37.42 -6.66 -0.74
C TYR A 233 37.51 -8.12 -0.28
N PHE A 234 36.49 -8.93 -0.56
CA PHE A 234 36.42 -10.34 -0.13
C PHE A 234 36.85 -11.34 -1.20
N ASN A 235 36.99 -10.90 -2.45
CA ASN A 235 37.37 -11.74 -3.59
C ASN A 235 38.64 -12.57 -3.31
N CYS A 236 38.56 -13.88 -3.55
CA CYS A 236 39.62 -14.85 -3.25
C CYS A 236 40.84 -14.86 -4.20
N THR A 237 40.89 -14.00 -5.22
CA THR A 237 41.98 -14.00 -6.18
C THR A 237 43.31 -13.70 -5.49
N PHE A 238 44.38 -14.43 -5.84
CA PHE A 238 45.70 -14.29 -5.20
C PHE A 238 46.24 -12.85 -5.24
N ILE A 239 45.90 -12.10 -6.29
CA ILE A 239 46.31 -10.72 -6.54
C ILE A 239 45.61 -9.72 -5.60
N ASN A 240 44.48 -10.09 -4.98
CA ASN A 240 43.73 -9.18 -4.11
C ASN A 240 44.55 -8.80 -2.87
N PRO A 241 44.91 -7.51 -2.68
CA PRO A 241 45.73 -7.07 -1.55
C PRO A 241 44.91 -6.87 -0.26
N SER A 242 43.58 -7.02 -0.32
CA SER A 242 42.70 -6.83 0.84
C SER A 242 43.03 -7.76 1.99
N SER A 243 43.04 -7.24 3.21
CA SER A 243 43.14 -8.03 4.44
C SER A 243 41.94 -8.96 4.64
N GLU A 244 40.81 -8.66 4.01
CA GLU A 244 39.57 -9.46 4.02
C GLU A 244 39.49 -10.46 2.85
N ARG A 245 40.57 -10.66 2.11
CA ARG A 245 40.62 -11.64 1.01
C ARG A 245 40.20 -13.03 1.50
N CYS A 246 39.30 -13.67 0.75
CA CYS A 246 38.71 -14.96 1.10
C CYS A 246 37.95 -14.97 2.43
N ALA A 247 37.66 -13.82 3.01
CA ALA A 247 36.88 -13.72 4.23
C ALA A 247 35.38 -13.59 3.92
N VAL A 248 34.55 -13.68 4.95
CA VAL A 248 33.15 -13.27 4.93
C VAL A 248 32.91 -12.24 6.03
N PRO A 249 31.88 -11.38 5.94
CA PRO A 249 31.57 -10.43 7.00
C PRO A 249 31.28 -11.07 8.35
N PHE A 250 31.45 -10.28 9.40
CA PHE A 250 31.22 -10.72 10.78
C PHE A 250 29.77 -11.18 11.02
N SER A 251 28.81 -10.59 10.30
CA SER A 251 27.38 -10.92 10.37
C SER A 251 27.05 -12.35 9.91
N CYS A 252 27.95 -12.97 9.14
CA CYS A 252 27.87 -14.39 8.78
C CYS A 252 28.27 -15.35 9.93
N CYS A 253 28.82 -14.85 11.04
CA CYS A 253 29.33 -15.71 12.11
C CYS A 253 28.24 -16.19 13.06
N ARG A 254 28.33 -17.46 13.50
CA ARG A 254 27.28 -18.10 14.32
C ARG A 254 27.36 -17.76 15.80
N ASN A 255 28.57 -17.62 16.33
CA ASN A 255 28.85 -17.50 17.77
C ASN A 255 29.61 -16.21 18.09
N LEU A 256 28.95 -15.06 17.92
CA LEU A 256 29.52 -13.74 18.22
C LEU A 256 29.83 -13.53 19.71
N LYS A 257 29.37 -14.43 20.59
CA LYS A 257 29.43 -14.26 22.06
C LYS A 257 30.68 -14.85 22.71
N THR A 258 31.51 -15.62 22.01
CA THR A 258 32.57 -16.39 22.68
C THR A 258 33.92 -15.68 22.79
N GLU A 259 34.31 -14.74 21.91
CA GLU A 259 35.57 -13.99 22.09
C GLU A 259 35.54 -12.59 21.44
N ILE A 260 36.03 -11.61 22.21
CA ILE A 260 36.36 -10.24 21.77
C ILE A 260 37.57 -10.39 20.83
N ASN A 261 37.37 -10.27 19.51
CA ASN A 261 38.32 -10.52 18.40
C ASN A 261 38.26 -11.89 17.71
N SER A 262 37.07 -12.51 17.63
CA SER A 262 36.88 -13.64 16.71
C SER A 262 36.90 -13.14 15.25
N MET A 263 38.07 -13.22 14.58
CA MET A 263 38.18 -13.15 13.11
C MET A 263 37.52 -14.37 12.45
N CYS A 264 36.29 -14.71 12.86
CA CYS A 264 35.53 -15.89 12.47
C CYS A 264 35.25 -15.94 10.96
N GLY A 265 35.25 -14.79 10.28
CA GLY A 265 35.08 -14.73 8.84
C GLY A 265 36.37 -14.97 8.05
N TYR A 266 37.55 -14.94 8.69
CA TYR A 266 38.84 -14.92 7.99
C TYR A 266 39.13 -16.22 7.23
N ASN A 267 39.51 -16.07 5.96
CA ASN A 267 39.89 -17.16 5.05
C ASN A 267 38.82 -18.27 4.88
N MET A 268 37.58 -18.03 5.30
CA MET A 268 36.51 -19.04 5.28
C MET A 268 36.16 -19.55 3.87
N GLN A 269 36.37 -18.73 2.83
CA GLN A 269 36.12 -19.13 1.44
C GLN A 269 37.16 -20.11 0.87
N ASN A 270 38.35 -20.21 1.47
CA ASN A 270 39.46 -21.04 0.97
C ASN A 270 39.48 -22.45 1.59
N LEU A 271 38.72 -22.69 2.66
CA LEU A 271 38.61 -24.02 3.26
C LEU A 271 37.81 -24.97 2.35
N SER A 272 38.27 -26.22 2.25
CA SER A 272 37.68 -27.23 1.36
C SER A 272 36.46 -27.93 1.97
N SER A 273 36.37 -27.99 3.30
CA SER A 273 35.31 -28.71 4.01
C SER A 273 34.18 -27.79 4.46
N VAL A 274 33.04 -27.85 3.76
CA VAL A 274 31.82 -27.08 4.13
C VAL A 274 31.31 -27.45 5.51
N VAL A 275 31.47 -28.70 5.94
CA VAL A 275 31.03 -29.20 7.26
C VAL A 275 31.80 -28.53 8.39
N GLU A 276 33.09 -28.27 8.18
CA GLU A 276 33.94 -27.59 9.16
C GLU A 276 33.64 -26.09 9.20
N ILE A 277 33.49 -25.45 8.03
CA ILE A 277 33.11 -24.04 7.89
C ILE A 277 31.78 -23.75 8.60
N ASN A 278 30.79 -24.65 8.44
CA ASN A 278 29.45 -24.48 9.01
C ASN A 278 29.42 -24.45 10.55
N LYS A 279 30.50 -24.83 11.23
CA LYS A 279 30.65 -24.68 12.69
C LYS A 279 30.86 -23.23 13.10
N TYR A 280 31.49 -22.43 12.25
CA TYR A 280 31.93 -21.07 12.56
C TYR A 280 31.06 -20.01 11.86
N VAL A 281 30.69 -20.24 10.60
CA VAL A 281 29.89 -19.31 9.79
C VAL A 281 28.64 -19.99 9.22
N TYR A 282 27.61 -19.21 8.96
CA TYR A 282 26.47 -19.66 8.17
C TYR A 282 26.94 -19.91 6.74
N THR A 283 26.55 -21.04 6.15
CA THR A 283 26.96 -21.43 4.79
C THR A 283 25.84 -21.25 3.77
N ARG A 284 24.58 -21.23 4.23
CA ARG A 284 23.37 -21.08 3.41
C ARG A 284 23.13 -19.62 3.00
N GLY A 285 22.58 -19.44 1.80
CA GLY A 285 22.16 -18.13 1.29
C GLY A 285 20.94 -17.55 2.00
N CYS A 286 20.84 -16.22 2.02
CA CYS A 286 19.72 -15.56 2.67
C CYS A 286 18.39 -15.68 1.92
N VAL A 287 18.38 -15.74 0.58
CA VAL A 287 17.13 -15.93 -0.17
C VAL A 287 16.51 -17.29 0.16
N GLU A 288 17.34 -18.34 0.22
CA GLU A 288 16.90 -19.69 0.60
C GLU A 288 16.41 -19.72 2.06
N ALA A 289 17.17 -19.14 2.99
CA ALA A 289 16.77 -19.09 4.40
C ALA A 289 15.45 -18.33 4.62
N ILE A 290 15.21 -17.24 3.87
CA ILE A 290 13.96 -16.49 3.91
C ILE A 290 12.84 -17.29 3.27
N SER A 291 13.07 -17.97 2.15
CA SER A 291 12.08 -18.84 1.50
C SER A 291 11.61 -19.94 2.45
N GLU A 292 12.53 -20.66 3.10
CA GLU A 292 12.17 -21.69 4.07
C GLU A 292 11.39 -21.11 5.27
N LEU A 293 11.68 -19.88 5.68
CA LEU A 293 10.96 -19.21 6.75
C LEU A 293 9.54 -18.85 6.31
N VAL A 294 9.38 -18.35 5.08
CA VAL A 294 8.08 -18.06 4.47
C VAL A 294 7.26 -19.33 4.34
N ASP A 295 7.85 -20.42 3.85
CA ASP A 295 7.15 -21.70 3.72
C ASP A 295 6.70 -22.25 5.08
N ARG A 296 7.58 -22.16 6.09
CA ARG A 296 7.28 -22.58 7.47
C ARG A 296 6.22 -21.73 8.14
N ASN A 297 6.21 -20.42 7.84
CA ASN A 297 5.28 -19.45 8.44
C ASN A 297 4.25 -18.94 7.43
N MET A 298 3.87 -19.76 6.46
CA MET A 298 2.98 -19.34 5.37
C MET A 298 1.65 -18.81 5.91
N ASN A 299 1.18 -19.35 7.05
CA ASN A 299 0.01 -18.84 7.76
C ASN A 299 0.16 -17.36 8.17
N LEU A 300 1.32 -16.96 8.70
CA LEU A 300 1.58 -15.57 9.10
C LEU A 300 1.61 -14.66 7.86
N VAL A 301 2.26 -15.10 6.79
CA VAL A 301 2.32 -14.36 5.53
C VAL A 301 0.91 -14.17 4.96
N ALA A 302 0.10 -15.23 4.93
CA ALA A 302 -1.29 -15.17 4.50
C ALA A 302 -2.13 -14.21 5.35
N ILE A 303 -1.95 -14.20 6.67
CA ILE A 303 -2.63 -13.26 7.59
C ILE A 303 -2.23 -11.81 7.28
N VAL A 304 -0.94 -11.54 7.04
CA VAL A 304 -0.46 -10.19 6.72
C VAL A 304 -1.02 -9.72 5.37
N CYS A 305 -0.97 -10.56 4.33
CA CYS A 305 -1.53 -10.23 3.01
C CYS A 305 -3.04 -10.02 3.07
N LEU A 306 -3.78 -10.90 3.75
CA LEU A 306 -5.24 -10.74 3.91
C LEU A 306 -5.58 -9.50 4.73
N GLY A 307 -4.83 -9.24 5.81
CA GLY A 307 -5.01 -8.06 6.65
C GLY A 307 -4.79 -6.76 5.89
N SER A 308 -3.74 -6.69 5.07
CA SER A 308 -3.46 -5.57 4.16
C SER A 308 -4.63 -5.34 3.19
N ALA A 309 -5.07 -6.39 2.49
CA ALA A 309 -6.19 -6.32 1.55
C ALA A 309 -7.49 -5.85 2.22
N LEU A 310 -7.81 -6.37 3.41
CA LEU A 310 -8.99 -5.98 4.18
C LEU A 310 -8.91 -4.52 4.67
N ALA A 311 -7.73 -4.06 5.11
CA ALA A 311 -7.53 -2.68 5.53
C ALA A 311 -7.73 -1.71 4.36
N GLN A 312 -7.25 -2.05 3.16
CA GLN A 312 -7.50 -1.25 1.95
C GLN A 312 -8.98 -1.23 1.56
N LEU A 313 -9.66 -2.38 1.59
CA LEU A 313 -11.10 -2.48 1.33
C LEU A 313 -11.91 -1.64 2.31
N PHE A 314 -11.53 -1.65 3.58
CA PHE A 314 -12.14 -0.82 4.60
C PHE A 314 -11.92 0.68 4.33
N ALA A 315 -10.70 1.11 4.00
CA ALA A 315 -10.41 2.49 3.62
C ALA A 315 -11.20 2.94 2.37
N MET A 316 -11.30 2.07 1.36
CA MET A 316 -12.11 2.30 0.16
C MET A 316 -13.59 2.44 0.51
N PHE A 317 -14.12 1.58 1.39
CA PHE A 317 -15.50 1.65 1.85
C PHE A 317 -15.78 2.99 2.54
N LEU A 318 -14.92 3.43 3.46
CA LEU A 318 -15.05 4.71 4.13
C LEU A 318 -15.03 5.89 3.14
N ALA A 319 -14.09 5.88 2.19
CA ALA A 319 -13.98 6.90 1.16
C ALA A 319 -15.22 6.97 0.28
N ARG A 320 -15.77 5.82 -0.16
CA ARG A 320 -16.98 5.75 -0.99
C ARG A 320 -18.23 6.14 -0.23
N SER A 321 -18.35 5.75 1.04
CA SER A 321 -19.43 6.19 1.91
C SER A 321 -19.41 7.71 2.06
N LEU A 322 -18.25 8.30 2.34
CA LEU A 322 -18.10 9.75 2.45
C LEU A 322 -18.41 10.46 1.13
N GLN A 323 -17.95 9.91 0.00
CA GLN A 323 -18.27 10.44 -1.33
C GLN A 323 -19.78 10.46 -1.59
N GLY A 324 -20.49 9.37 -1.25
CA GLY A 324 -21.95 9.29 -1.41
C GLY A 324 -22.68 10.32 -0.55
N GLN A 325 -22.25 10.51 0.69
CA GLN A 325 -22.82 11.51 1.61
C GLN A 325 -22.61 12.94 1.08
N ILE A 326 -21.40 13.28 0.62
CA ILE A 326 -21.11 14.61 0.06
C ILE A 326 -21.92 14.84 -1.24
N PHE A 327 -22.05 13.84 -2.11
CA PHE A 327 -22.84 13.96 -3.33
C PHE A 327 -24.32 14.20 -3.02
N ALA A 328 -24.90 13.44 -2.10
CA ALA A 328 -26.29 13.61 -1.66
C ALA A 328 -26.52 14.99 -1.00
N GLN A 329 -25.53 15.48 -0.24
CA GLN A 329 -25.59 16.83 0.30
C GLN A 329 -25.60 17.87 -0.82
N ARG A 330 -24.64 17.84 -1.75
CA ARG A 330 -24.58 18.79 -2.89
C ARG A 330 -25.83 18.77 -3.76
N ALA A 331 -26.43 17.60 -4.00
CA ALA A 331 -27.64 17.46 -4.81
C ALA A 331 -28.89 18.13 -4.20
N ARG A 332 -28.88 18.44 -2.91
CA ARG A 332 -29.97 19.20 -2.26
C ARG A 332 -29.82 20.71 -2.38
N TRP A 333 -28.60 21.20 -2.59
CA TRP A 333 -28.31 22.63 -2.72
C TRP A 333 -28.41 23.13 -4.17
N MET A 334 -28.65 22.24 -5.14
CA MET A 334 -28.84 22.54 -6.57
C MET A 334 -30.31 22.35 -6.96
#